data_AF-A0A7V7ZJN0-F1
#
_entry.id   AF-A0A7V7ZJN0-F1
#
_cell.length_a   1.000
_cell.length_b   1.000
_cell.length_c   1.000
_cell.angle_alpha   90.00
_cell.angle_beta   90.00
_cell.angle_gamma   90.00
#
_symmetry.space_group_name_H-M   'P 1'
#
loop_
_entity.id
_entity.type
_entity.pdbx_description
1 polymer ?
#
loop_
_entity_poly.entity_id
_entity_poly.type
_entity_poly.pdbx_seq_one_letter_code
_entity_poly.pdbx_strand_id
1 'polypeptide(L)'
;MFDLRVSPDGQRWGEWEIDHVSGELVHFAQAGRYVQYRVRMFGNLAPLAVRDIAVKPTGSVDLMALDVPPVAPTFKVHATRMGMVGGRTANGHRITKRDHYVSLPSWRSLSSRGGSEYMVRVTYNGRSSVAPVYDVGPWNVHDDYWNKERERFSDLPWGYPQDHAAYFDKYNKGYAEKGRVRFPTAIDIGDGVWWDDLKIKGDRAVVEVTFLWLGTDPLEAEATPTPVPTEAPTAAPTEVPTTAPVETPPTFAPTEAPIESTPTAAPTEAPTTAPVEATPTPVPTEAPIEATPTPVPTEAPIEATPTPVLTEATPVPTAAPTEAPTTAPVEATPTAAPTKEPAPKASEVVVQVDSKSFQKVRAKVWYDSPASCGPDTLHWTYTTTNPDEGENTARWQPKLAAEAAYEVRVYIPKCEVKAARTSSARYLIKHRDGVEEVAVDQAAHGGEWVSLGRYTFAKGQDAYVELSDVTGDSMKALWYASVKWTPAADRK
;
A
#
# COMPACT_ATOMS: atom_id res chain seq x y z
N MET A 1 11.80 12.75 -16.77
CA MET A 1 12.99 12.14 -16.15
C MET A 1 13.17 10.75 -16.73
N PHE A 2 14.41 10.31 -16.85
CA PHE A 2 14.79 9.02 -17.39
C PHE A 2 15.39 8.17 -16.29
N ASP A 3 14.99 6.91 -16.24
CA ASP A 3 15.71 5.93 -15.45
C ASP A 3 16.23 4.86 -16.40
N LEU A 4 17.45 4.38 -16.16
CA LEU A 4 18.13 3.43 -17.01
C LEU A 4 18.65 2.25 -16.19
N ARG A 5 18.71 1.08 -16.80
CA ARG A 5 19.40 -0.08 -16.23
C ARG A 5 20.01 -0.91 -17.32
N VAL A 6 21.01 -1.69 -16.96
CA VAL A 6 21.74 -2.55 -17.90
C VAL A 6 21.67 -4.01 -17.50
N SER A 7 21.73 -4.88 -18.51
CA SER A 7 21.82 -6.32 -18.34
C SER A 7 22.92 -6.90 -19.23
N PRO A 8 23.74 -7.83 -18.72
CA PRO A 8 24.71 -8.54 -19.53
C PRO A 8 24.07 -9.58 -20.48
N ASP A 9 22.93 -10.15 -20.10
CA ASP A 9 22.28 -11.29 -20.77
C ASP A 9 20.82 -11.03 -21.22
N GLY A 10 20.27 -9.86 -20.88
CA GLY A 10 18.90 -9.47 -21.18
C GLY A 10 17.85 -10.08 -20.26
N GLN A 11 18.27 -10.92 -19.31
CA GLN A 11 17.40 -11.62 -18.36
C GLN A 11 17.59 -11.08 -16.94
N ARG A 12 18.85 -11.00 -16.48
CA ARG A 12 19.21 -10.47 -15.17
C ARG A 12 19.52 -8.99 -15.30
N TRP A 13 18.61 -8.18 -14.78
CA TRP A 13 18.74 -6.74 -14.83
C TRP A 13 19.42 -6.22 -13.57
N GLY A 14 20.38 -5.31 -13.75
CA GLY A 14 20.86 -4.50 -12.64
C GLY A 14 19.76 -3.55 -12.14
N GLU A 15 20.05 -2.86 -11.06
CA GLU A 15 19.16 -1.84 -10.51
C GLU A 15 18.99 -0.65 -11.47
N TRP A 16 17.91 0.11 -11.24
CA TRP A 16 17.69 1.36 -11.96
C TRP A 16 18.62 2.45 -11.44
N GLU A 17 19.29 3.12 -12.36
CA GLU A 17 19.81 4.48 -12.19
C GLU A 17 18.66 5.44 -12.46
N ILE A 18 18.31 6.30 -11.50
CA ILE A 18 17.03 7.03 -11.46
C ILE A 18 17.19 8.56 -11.55
N ASP A 19 16.13 9.23 -11.99
CA ASP A 19 15.97 10.69 -12.01
C ASP A 19 16.99 11.44 -12.90
N HIS A 20 17.51 10.76 -13.92
CA HIS A 20 18.43 11.37 -14.89
C HIS A 20 17.72 12.28 -15.89
N VAL A 21 18.50 13.24 -16.41
CA VAL A 21 18.05 14.20 -17.42
C VAL A 21 18.67 13.93 -18.81
N SER A 22 18.06 14.49 -19.85
CA SER A 22 18.54 14.32 -21.22
C SER A 22 19.97 14.87 -21.38
N GLY A 23 20.85 14.06 -21.97
CA GLY A 23 22.25 14.42 -22.23
C GLY A 23 23.22 14.11 -21.09
N GLU A 24 22.72 13.60 -19.97
CA GLU A 24 23.55 13.17 -18.84
C GLU A 24 24.28 11.86 -19.16
N LEU A 25 25.53 11.75 -18.68
CA LEU A 25 26.28 10.50 -18.70
C LEU A 25 25.93 9.68 -17.46
N VAL A 26 25.34 8.50 -17.68
CA VAL A 26 24.99 7.56 -16.61
C VAL A 26 26.04 6.47 -16.51
N HIS A 27 26.53 6.24 -15.29
CA HIS A 27 27.49 5.20 -14.98
C HIS A 27 26.78 4.02 -14.32
N PHE A 28 27.15 2.80 -14.71
CA PHE A 28 26.60 1.58 -14.14
C PHE A 28 27.69 0.83 -13.38
N ALA A 29 27.34 0.26 -12.22
CA ALA A 29 28.24 -0.57 -11.43
C ALA A 29 28.67 -1.86 -12.16
N GLN A 30 27.87 -2.32 -13.12
CA GLN A 30 28.18 -3.47 -13.97
C GLN A 30 28.10 -3.09 -15.44
N ALA A 31 28.90 -3.78 -16.26
CA ALA A 31 28.80 -3.67 -17.70
C ALA A 31 27.58 -4.46 -18.23
N GLY A 32 27.02 -4.03 -19.36
CA GLY A 32 25.87 -4.69 -19.97
C GLY A 32 25.89 -4.64 -21.50
N ARG A 33 25.19 -5.61 -22.10
CA ARG A 33 24.92 -5.67 -23.55
C ARG A 33 23.56 -5.10 -23.90
N TYR A 34 22.63 -5.17 -22.96
CA TYR A 34 21.27 -4.70 -23.09
C TYR A 34 21.07 -3.50 -22.17
N VAL A 35 20.35 -2.50 -22.65
CA VAL A 35 19.91 -1.36 -21.85
C VAL A 35 18.39 -1.30 -21.89
N GLN A 36 17.78 -1.02 -20.74
CA GLN A 36 16.37 -0.71 -20.64
C GLN A 36 16.23 0.67 -20.02
N TYR A 37 15.22 1.40 -20.47
CA TYR A 37 14.87 2.71 -19.93
C TYR A 37 13.40 2.74 -19.52
N ARG A 38 13.09 3.60 -18.55
CA ARG A 38 11.72 4.04 -18.24
C ARG A 38 11.68 5.56 -18.25
N VAL A 39 10.58 6.12 -18.73
CA VAL A 39 10.39 7.58 -18.81
C VAL A 39 9.24 8.00 -17.91
N ARG A 40 9.55 8.87 -16.95
CA ARG A 40 8.55 9.55 -16.12
C ARG A 40 8.23 10.91 -16.72
N MET A 41 6.97 11.06 -17.14
CA MET A 41 6.45 12.26 -17.79
C MET A 41 5.40 12.93 -16.89
N PHE A 42 5.51 14.24 -16.68
CA PHE A 42 4.57 15.04 -15.87
C PHE A 42 3.91 16.07 -16.77
N GLY A 43 2.58 16.19 -16.75
CA GLY A 43 1.86 17.16 -17.56
C GLY A 43 0.45 17.41 -17.04
N ASN A 44 -0.07 18.60 -17.31
CA ASN A 44 -1.28 19.08 -16.63
C ASN A 44 -2.54 18.99 -17.48
N LEU A 45 -2.48 19.00 -18.83
CA LEU A 45 -3.69 19.14 -19.67
C LEU A 45 -3.60 18.60 -21.13
N ALA A 46 -2.51 17.92 -21.54
CA ALA A 46 -2.39 17.36 -22.89
C ALA A 46 -1.66 16.00 -22.88
N PRO A 47 -1.98 15.07 -23.81
CA PRO A 47 -1.26 13.80 -23.91
C PRO A 47 0.21 14.06 -24.23
N LEU A 48 1.09 13.64 -23.33
CA LEU A 48 2.53 13.67 -23.55
C LEU A 48 2.95 12.48 -24.40
N ALA A 49 3.75 12.73 -25.43
CA ALA A 49 4.31 11.70 -26.28
C ALA A 49 5.83 11.85 -26.34
N VAL A 50 6.51 10.72 -26.21
CA VAL A 50 7.95 10.62 -26.47
C VAL A 50 8.14 10.47 -27.98
N ARG A 51 8.94 11.35 -28.60
CA ARG A 51 9.25 11.27 -30.04
C ARG A 51 10.39 10.30 -30.35
N ASP A 52 11.49 10.41 -29.61
CA ASP A 52 12.68 9.58 -29.81
C ASP A 52 13.46 9.45 -28.49
N ILE A 53 14.11 8.31 -28.31
CA ILE A 53 15.04 8.03 -27.21
C ILE A 53 16.25 7.33 -27.81
N ALA A 54 17.39 8.00 -27.75
CA ALA A 54 18.67 7.43 -28.14
C ALA A 54 19.56 7.25 -26.91
N VAL A 55 19.92 6.00 -26.61
CA VAL A 55 20.95 5.68 -25.61
C VAL A 55 22.21 5.28 -26.35
N LYS A 56 23.33 5.95 -26.08
CA LYS A 56 24.61 5.71 -26.75
C LYS A 56 25.66 5.27 -25.72
N PRO A 57 26.32 4.12 -25.90
CA PRO A 57 27.45 3.75 -25.04
C PRO A 57 28.61 4.72 -25.29
N THR A 58 29.24 5.19 -24.21
CA THR A 58 30.42 6.08 -24.25
C THR A 58 31.74 5.33 -24.06
N GLY A 59 31.69 4.03 -23.77
CA GLY A 59 32.85 3.15 -23.66
C GLY A 59 32.47 1.70 -23.94
N SER A 60 33.48 0.86 -24.12
CA SER A 60 33.32 -0.59 -24.28
C SER A 60 34.27 -1.31 -23.33
N VAL A 61 33.76 -2.34 -22.66
CA VAL A 61 34.56 -3.29 -21.90
C VAL A 61 34.37 -4.68 -22.50
N ASP A 62 35.41 -5.51 -22.44
CA ASP A 62 35.30 -6.89 -22.87
C ASP A 62 34.52 -7.69 -21.82
N LEU A 63 33.42 -8.31 -22.24
CA LEU A 63 32.53 -9.09 -21.39
C LEU A 63 32.92 -10.59 -21.36
N MET A 64 34.13 -10.95 -21.83
CA MET A 64 34.63 -12.33 -21.90
C MET A 64 34.78 -13.07 -20.56
N ALA A 65 34.40 -12.47 -19.43
CA ALA A 65 34.29 -13.15 -18.14
C ALA A 65 33.03 -12.68 -17.39
N LEU A 66 31.86 -13.21 -17.75
CA LEU A 66 30.77 -13.27 -16.77
C LEU A 66 31.09 -14.47 -15.89
N ASP A 67 31.81 -14.19 -14.80
CA ASP A 67 32.08 -15.15 -13.72
C ASP A 67 30.78 -15.80 -13.23
N VAL A 68 30.94 -16.91 -12.51
CA VAL A 68 29.89 -17.47 -11.66
C VAL A 68 29.28 -16.31 -10.85
N PRO A 69 27.96 -16.04 -10.98
CA PRO A 69 27.33 -14.93 -10.27
C PRO A 69 27.66 -15.02 -8.77
N PRO A 70 28.05 -13.90 -8.13
CA PRO A 70 28.38 -13.91 -6.71
C PRO A 70 27.19 -14.42 -5.91
N VAL A 71 27.42 -14.86 -4.66
CA VAL A 71 26.31 -15.18 -3.76
C VAL A 71 25.59 -13.89 -3.39
N ALA A 72 24.26 -13.90 -3.46
CA ALA A 72 23.44 -12.75 -3.10
C ALA A 72 23.69 -12.36 -1.63
N PRO A 73 23.95 -11.07 -1.33
CA PRO A 73 24.22 -10.64 0.03
C PRO A 73 22.98 -10.84 0.90
N THR A 74 23.22 -11.23 2.16
CA THR A 74 22.15 -11.44 3.16
C THR A 74 22.41 -10.56 4.36
N PHE A 75 21.41 -9.79 4.78
CA PHE A 75 21.51 -8.90 5.92
C PHE A 75 20.43 -9.18 6.95
N LYS A 76 20.79 -9.11 8.23
CA LYS A 76 19.87 -9.22 9.34
C LYS A 76 19.30 -7.84 9.65
N VAL A 77 18.00 -7.67 9.46
CA VAL A 77 17.33 -6.36 9.56
C VAL A 77 16.06 -6.45 10.38
N HIS A 78 15.65 -5.32 10.96
CA HIS A 78 14.35 -5.22 11.60
C HIS A 78 13.28 -4.95 10.54
N ALA A 79 12.21 -5.74 10.60
CA ALA A 79 11.07 -5.69 9.70
C ALA A 79 9.78 -5.38 10.46
N THR A 80 8.85 -4.75 9.77
CA THR A 80 7.49 -4.49 10.25
C THR A 80 6.50 -5.10 9.27
N ARG A 81 5.36 -5.51 9.79
CA ARG A 81 4.26 -6.05 8.99
C ARG A 81 3.53 -4.94 8.24
N MET A 82 3.26 -5.17 6.96
CA MET A 82 2.49 -4.28 6.08
C MET A 82 1.11 -4.87 5.77
N GLY A 83 0.08 -4.30 6.40
CA GLY A 83 -1.32 -4.74 6.29
C GLY A 83 -2.28 -3.73 5.65
N MET A 84 -1.79 -2.86 4.74
CA MET A 84 -2.58 -1.79 4.10
C MET A 84 -3.47 -2.30 2.96
N VAL A 85 -4.31 -3.32 3.22
CA VAL A 85 -5.25 -3.88 2.24
C VAL A 85 -6.12 -2.77 1.64
N GLY A 86 -6.24 -2.76 0.31
CA GLY A 86 -6.93 -1.74 -0.47
C GLY A 86 -6.04 -0.55 -0.86
N GLY A 87 -4.91 -0.36 -0.17
CA GLY A 87 -3.88 0.61 -0.51
C GLY A 87 -3.21 0.32 -1.85
N ARG A 88 -2.44 1.29 -2.34
CA ARG A 88 -1.69 1.20 -3.59
C ARG A 88 -0.20 1.30 -3.29
N THR A 89 0.58 0.33 -3.76
CA THR A 89 2.03 0.34 -3.66
C THR A 89 2.67 1.29 -4.68
N ALA A 90 3.94 1.61 -4.51
CA ALA A 90 4.70 2.48 -5.42
C ALA A 90 4.68 2.01 -6.88
N ASN A 91 4.69 0.71 -7.16
CA ASN A 91 4.56 0.19 -8.54
C ASN A 91 3.12 0.17 -9.07
N GLY A 92 2.14 0.63 -8.28
CA GLY A 92 0.74 0.72 -8.67
C GLY A 92 -0.08 -0.55 -8.47
N HIS A 93 0.49 -1.59 -7.82
CA HIS A 93 -0.27 -2.75 -7.34
C HIS A 93 -1.28 -2.33 -6.27
N ARG A 94 -2.45 -2.98 -6.26
CA ARG A 94 -3.47 -2.78 -5.20
C ARG A 94 -3.30 -3.89 -4.18
N ILE A 95 -2.99 -3.52 -2.95
CA ILE A 95 -2.70 -4.47 -1.88
C ILE A 95 -3.96 -5.28 -1.60
N THR A 96 -3.84 -6.59 -1.70
CA THR A 96 -4.91 -7.55 -1.43
C THR A 96 -4.76 -8.17 -0.05
N LYS A 97 -5.77 -8.91 0.40
CA LYS A 97 -5.69 -9.61 1.69
C LYS A 97 -4.66 -10.74 1.58
N ARG A 98 -3.74 -10.83 2.55
CA ARG A 98 -2.64 -11.81 2.57
C ARG A 98 -1.72 -11.71 1.34
N ASP A 99 -1.42 -10.49 0.94
CA ASP A 99 -0.58 -10.22 -0.22
C ASP A 99 0.89 -10.64 0.00
N HIS A 100 1.57 -11.02 -1.07
CA HIS A 100 2.96 -11.48 -1.04
C HIS A 100 3.86 -10.47 -1.76
N TYR A 101 4.40 -9.53 -0.99
CA TYR A 101 5.34 -8.53 -1.47
C TYR A 101 6.16 -7.94 -0.31
N VAL A 102 7.18 -7.17 -0.65
CA VAL A 102 7.93 -6.34 0.31
C VAL A 102 8.03 -4.89 -0.16
N SER A 103 8.35 -4.00 0.78
CA SER A 103 8.78 -2.63 0.54
C SER A 103 10.23 -2.49 0.94
N LEU A 104 11.06 -1.92 0.06
CA LEU A 104 12.45 -1.61 0.33
C LEU A 104 12.71 -0.11 0.23
N PRO A 105 13.68 0.44 0.97
CA PRO A 105 13.93 1.87 1.04
C PRO A 105 14.68 2.44 -0.18
N SER A 106 14.41 1.94 -1.40
CA SER A 106 14.99 2.49 -2.64
C SER A 106 14.08 2.34 -3.86
N TRP A 107 14.00 3.39 -4.67
CA TRP A 107 13.35 3.36 -5.99
C TRP A 107 14.15 2.59 -7.06
N ARG A 108 15.43 2.30 -6.80
CA ARG A 108 16.34 1.61 -7.73
C ARG A 108 15.98 0.13 -7.91
N SER A 109 15.36 -0.47 -6.88
CA SER A 109 14.95 -1.87 -6.83
C SER A 109 13.42 -2.08 -6.81
N LEU A 110 12.66 -1.16 -7.40
CA LEU A 110 11.21 -1.29 -7.54
C LEU A 110 10.84 -2.16 -8.75
N SER A 111 10.12 -3.27 -8.53
CA SER A 111 9.63 -4.15 -9.61
C SER A 111 8.47 -3.53 -10.36
N SER A 112 8.31 -3.91 -11.63
CA SER A 112 7.14 -3.48 -12.40
C SER A 112 5.85 -4.07 -11.82
N ARG A 113 4.69 -3.53 -12.21
CA ARG A 113 3.41 -4.01 -11.70
C ARG A 113 3.16 -5.46 -12.15
N GLY A 114 3.15 -6.39 -11.20
CA GLY A 114 3.05 -7.82 -11.47
C GLY A 114 4.36 -8.45 -11.98
N GLY A 115 5.45 -7.69 -11.99
CA GLY A 115 6.78 -8.16 -12.34
C GLY A 115 7.52 -8.75 -11.15
N SER A 116 8.62 -9.42 -11.44
CA SER A 116 9.48 -10.09 -10.45
C SER A 116 10.95 -9.75 -10.67
N GLU A 117 11.23 -8.57 -11.21
CA GLU A 117 12.60 -8.15 -11.56
C GLU A 117 13.49 -8.01 -10.34
N TYR A 118 12.91 -7.59 -9.21
CA TYR A 118 13.58 -7.51 -7.92
C TYR A 118 12.77 -8.31 -6.90
N MET A 119 13.37 -9.39 -6.44
CA MET A 119 12.82 -10.24 -5.40
C MET A 119 13.82 -10.36 -4.25
N VAL A 120 13.29 -10.45 -3.04
CA VAL A 120 14.08 -10.81 -1.88
C VAL A 120 13.63 -12.15 -1.35
N ARG A 121 14.57 -12.91 -0.80
CA ARG A 121 14.25 -13.99 0.13
C ARG A 121 14.23 -13.43 1.54
N VAL A 122 13.16 -13.65 2.27
CA VAL A 122 13.07 -13.34 3.69
C VAL A 122 13.10 -14.63 4.48
N THR A 123 13.97 -14.71 5.47
CA THR A 123 14.11 -15.87 6.37
C THR A 123 13.85 -15.47 7.82
N TYR A 124 13.03 -16.25 8.52
CA TYR A 124 12.72 -16.08 9.93
C TYR A 124 12.52 -17.45 10.61
N ASN A 125 13.29 -17.73 11.67
CA ASN A 125 13.22 -18.97 12.44
C ASN A 125 13.22 -20.25 11.57
N GLY A 126 14.09 -20.30 10.56
CA GLY A 126 14.24 -21.45 9.64
C GLY A 126 13.13 -21.58 8.58
N ARG A 127 12.19 -20.64 8.51
CA ARG A 127 11.21 -20.52 7.42
C ARG A 127 11.69 -19.45 6.45
N SER A 128 11.47 -19.67 5.16
CA SER A 128 11.82 -18.70 4.13
C SER A 128 10.67 -18.50 3.14
N SER A 129 10.57 -17.30 2.60
CA SER A 129 9.68 -16.95 1.50
C SER A 129 10.38 -16.01 0.54
N VAL A 130 10.05 -16.11 -0.75
CA VAL A 130 10.55 -15.20 -1.78
C VAL A 130 9.41 -14.29 -2.20
N ALA A 131 9.66 -12.98 -2.20
CA ALA A 131 8.64 -12.00 -2.48
C ALA A 131 9.18 -10.84 -3.34
N PRO A 132 8.36 -10.32 -4.27
CA PRO A 132 8.75 -9.19 -5.11
C PRO A 132 8.72 -7.87 -4.34
N VAL A 133 9.58 -6.94 -4.75
CA VAL A 133 9.65 -5.58 -4.22
C VAL A 133 8.62 -4.71 -4.96
N TYR A 134 7.48 -4.44 -4.33
CA TYR A 134 6.37 -3.69 -4.95
C TYR A 134 6.21 -2.26 -4.45
N ASP A 135 6.83 -1.93 -3.32
CA ASP A 135 6.67 -0.65 -2.66
C ASP A 135 8.01 -0.04 -2.25
N VAL A 136 8.01 1.27 -1.96
CA VAL A 136 9.21 2.00 -1.53
C VAL A 136 9.03 2.64 -0.16
N GLY A 137 9.86 2.21 0.79
CA GLY A 137 9.73 2.54 2.21
C GLY A 137 10.43 1.50 3.07
N PRO A 138 10.35 1.62 4.40
CA PRO A 138 9.31 2.31 5.16
C PRO A 138 9.57 3.81 5.35
N TRP A 139 10.75 4.17 5.84
CA TRP A 139 11.11 5.54 6.25
C TRP A 139 12.04 6.26 5.28
N ASN A 140 12.92 5.51 4.61
CA ASN A 140 13.76 6.03 3.53
C ASN A 140 13.21 5.63 2.16
N VAL A 141 13.64 6.36 1.14
CA VAL A 141 13.34 6.11 -0.28
C VAL A 141 14.62 6.09 -1.14
N HIS A 142 15.77 6.43 -0.53
CA HIS A 142 17.09 6.45 -1.15
C HIS A 142 18.17 5.84 -0.22
N ASP A 143 17.83 4.78 0.53
CA ASP A 143 18.75 4.00 1.39
C ASP A 143 18.87 2.55 0.88
N ASP A 144 19.58 2.36 -0.23
CA ASP A 144 19.96 1.07 -0.77
C ASP A 144 21.15 0.46 0.00
N TYR A 145 20.98 0.24 1.31
CA TYR A 145 22.02 -0.22 2.24
C TYR A 145 22.71 -1.55 1.85
N TRP A 146 22.13 -2.31 0.91
CA TRP A 146 22.71 -3.51 0.32
C TRP A 146 23.80 -3.22 -0.72
N ASN A 147 23.94 -1.97 -1.17
CA ASN A 147 24.99 -1.54 -2.09
C ASN A 147 26.21 -1.01 -1.34
N LYS A 148 27.40 -1.30 -1.89
CA LYS A 148 28.66 -0.73 -1.39
C LYS A 148 28.74 0.76 -1.74
N GLU A 149 28.38 1.08 -2.98
CA GLU A 149 28.19 2.45 -3.48
C GLU A 149 26.69 2.77 -3.42
N ARG A 150 26.23 3.10 -2.21
CA ARG A 150 24.82 3.45 -1.96
C ARG A 150 24.49 4.87 -2.42
N GLU A 151 23.23 5.09 -2.75
CA GLU A 151 22.65 6.33 -3.27
C GLU A 151 22.78 7.50 -2.28
N ARG A 152 22.50 7.26 -0.99
CA ARG A 152 22.72 8.22 0.11
C ARG A 152 23.33 7.52 1.31
N PHE A 153 23.79 8.31 2.30
CA PHE A 153 24.33 7.82 3.57
C PHE A 153 25.63 7.00 3.43
N SER A 154 26.48 7.38 2.48
CA SER A 154 27.71 6.66 2.12
C SER A 154 28.73 6.50 3.25
N ASP A 155 28.58 7.25 4.34
CA ASP A 155 29.36 7.13 5.56
C ASP A 155 28.95 5.94 6.46
N LEU A 156 27.78 5.34 6.23
CA LEU A 156 27.31 4.18 6.98
C LEU A 156 27.95 2.86 6.49
N PRO A 157 28.23 1.89 7.40
CA PRO A 157 28.78 0.59 7.03
C PRO A 157 27.88 -0.17 6.06
N TRP A 158 28.47 -0.85 5.07
CA TRP A 158 27.74 -1.69 4.11
C TRP A 158 26.84 -2.70 4.83
N GLY A 159 25.57 -2.79 4.40
CA GLY A 159 24.58 -3.65 5.03
C GLY A 159 23.93 -3.07 6.30
N TYR A 160 24.29 -1.86 6.72
CA TYR A 160 23.66 -1.16 7.85
C TYR A 160 22.65 -0.11 7.34
N PRO A 161 21.34 -0.38 7.51
CA PRO A 161 20.28 0.56 7.16
C PRO A 161 20.37 1.88 7.93
N GLN A 162 20.06 2.97 7.25
CA GLN A 162 20.00 4.29 7.86
C GLN A 162 18.96 4.37 8.98
N ASP A 163 17.87 3.60 8.90
CA ASP A 163 16.86 3.52 9.96
C ASP A 163 17.39 2.87 11.25
N HIS A 164 18.29 1.89 11.16
CA HIS A 164 19.00 1.37 12.34
C HIS A 164 19.89 2.44 12.94
N ALA A 165 20.69 3.09 12.10
CA ALA A 165 21.59 4.16 12.53
C ALA A 165 20.85 5.32 13.20
N ALA A 166 19.72 5.74 12.62
CA ALA A 166 18.89 6.81 13.18
C ALA A 166 18.31 6.42 14.55
N TYR A 167 17.81 5.20 14.69
CA TYR A 167 17.18 4.75 15.92
C TYR A 167 18.18 4.46 17.05
N PHE A 168 19.21 3.65 16.77
CA PHE A 168 20.17 3.16 17.75
C PHE A 168 21.28 4.17 18.02
N ASP A 169 21.83 4.77 16.95
CA ASP A 169 23.05 5.59 17.04
C ASP A 169 22.76 7.10 17.02
N LYS A 170 21.48 7.48 16.90
CA LYS A 170 21.03 8.87 16.75
C LYS A 170 21.60 9.56 15.52
N TYR A 171 22.00 8.77 14.51
CA TYR A 171 22.41 9.27 13.21
C TYR A 171 21.34 10.19 12.63
N ASN A 172 21.74 11.28 11.98
CA ASN A 172 20.83 12.35 11.52
C ASN A 172 19.84 12.84 12.60
N LYS A 173 20.28 12.88 13.87
CA LYS A 173 19.45 13.27 15.02
C LYS A 173 18.23 12.35 15.21
N GLY A 174 18.30 11.12 14.71
CA GLY A 174 17.23 10.13 14.70
C GLY A 174 16.18 10.31 13.61
N TYR A 175 16.52 10.99 12.52
CA TYR A 175 15.63 11.20 11.37
C TYR A 175 16.09 10.39 10.16
N ALA A 176 15.09 9.86 9.45
CA ALA A 176 15.14 9.32 8.10
C ALA A 176 14.41 10.30 7.16
N GLU A 177 14.33 9.98 5.87
CA GLU A 177 13.74 10.87 4.86
C GLU A 177 12.27 11.20 5.14
N LYS A 178 11.46 10.22 5.53
CA LYS A 178 10.04 10.40 5.87
C LYS A 178 9.80 10.82 7.32
N GLY A 179 10.86 11.20 8.05
CA GLY A 179 10.78 11.78 9.39
C GLY A 179 11.47 10.98 10.48
N ARG A 180 11.08 11.23 11.73
CA ARG A 180 11.78 10.67 12.90
C ARG A 180 11.57 9.16 13.01
N VAL A 181 12.65 8.41 13.04
CA VAL A 181 12.63 6.95 13.17
C VAL A 181 12.21 6.57 14.59
N ARG A 182 11.00 6.00 14.72
CA ARG A 182 10.45 5.53 16.00
C ARG A 182 10.66 4.04 16.22
N PHE A 183 10.86 3.30 15.13
CA PHE A 183 11.19 1.89 15.10
C PHE A 183 12.13 1.68 13.92
N PRO A 184 13.20 0.90 14.06
CA PRO A 184 14.27 0.86 13.07
C PRO A 184 13.92 -0.08 11.89
N THR A 185 12.78 0.17 11.25
CA THR A 185 12.25 -0.75 10.23
C THR A 185 12.95 -0.50 8.91
N ALA A 186 13.74 -1.47 8.44
CA ALA A 186 14.46 -1.37 7.17
C ALA A 186 13.72 -2.04 6.00
N ILE A 187 12.68 -2.83 6.29
CA ILE A 187 11.83 -3.52 5.30
C ILE A 187 10.42 -3.66 5.86
N ASP A 188 9.42 -3.36 5.04
CA ASP A 188 8.02 -3.70 5.32
C ASP A 188 7.62 -4.94 4.51
N ILE A 189 6.87 -5.85 5.13
CA ILE A 189 6.57 -7.17 4.55
C ILE A 189 5.06 -7.40 4.53
N GLY A 190 4.53 -7.76 3.37
CA GLY A 190 3.10 -8.02 3.15
C GLY A 190 2.54 -9.15 4.02
N ASP A 191 1.25 -9.07 4.32
CA ASP A 191 0.53 -9.99 5.20
C ASP A 191 0.71 -11.48 4.87
N GLY A 192 0.77 -11.84 3.58
CA GLY A 192 0.93 -13.23 3.13
C GLY A 192 2.29 -13.79 3.53
N VAL A 193 3.37 -13.09 3.16
CA VAL A 193 4.73 -13.47 3.55
C VAL A 193 4.85 -13.51 5.09
N TRP A 194 4.31 -12.51 5.77
CA TRP A 194 4.45 -12.38 7.22
C TRP A 194 3.74 -13.49 8.00
N TRP A 195 2.46 -13.73 7.72
CA TRP A 195 1.62 -14.65 8.48
C TRP A 195 1.51 -16.04 7.88
N ASP A 196 1.41 -16.14 6.56
CA ASP A 196 1.20 -17.42 5.90
C ASP A 196 2.51 -18.18 5.76
N ASP A 197 3.58 -17.52 5.31
CA ASP A 197 4.83 -18.22 5.04
C ASP A 197 5.72 -18.30 6.30
N LEU A 198 6.04 -17.13 6.87
CA LEU A 198 7.01 -17.01 7.95
C LEU A 198 6.42 -17.31 9.34
N LYS A 199 5.08 -17.33 9.46
CA LYS A 199 4.36 -17.54 10.72
C LYS A 199 4.79 -16.58 11.84
N ILE A 200 5.15 -15.35 11.48
CA ILE A 200 5.57 -14.34 12.44
C ILE A 200 4.37 -13.90 13.27
N LYS A 201 4.55 -13.84 14.59
CA LYS A 201 3.54 -13.34 15.54
C LYS A 201 3.81 -11.88 15.87
N GLY A 202 2.75 -11.09 15.98
CA GLY A 202 2.85 -9.64 16.16
C GLY A 202 3.24 -8.92 14.88
N ASP A 203 3.56 -7.63 14.99
CA ASP A 203 3.76 -6.75 13.83
C ASP A 203 5.24 -6.36 13.62
N ARG A 204 6.18 -6.95 14.37
CA ARG A 204 7.62 -6.67 14.26
C ARG A 204 8.45 -7.92 14.45
N ALA A 205 9.53 -8.03 13.70
CA ALA A 205 10.51 -9.10 13.81
C ALA A 205 11.89 -8.65 13.35
N VAL A 206 12.91 -9.42 13.71
CA VAL A 206 14.22 -9.36 13.06
C VAL A 206 14.29 -10.53 12.11
N VAL A 207 14.56 -10.25 10.84
CA VAL A 207 14.57 -11.22 9.74
C VAL A 207 15.90 -11.14 8.99
N GLU A 208 16.25 -12.18 8.27
CA GLU A 208 17.35 -12.17 7.30
C GLU A 208 16.77 -11.93 5.91
N VAL A 209 17.35 -10.99 5.17
CA VAL A 209 16.89 -10.61 3.83
C VAL A 209 18.03 -10.81 2.85
N THR A 210 17.78 -11.61 1.81
CA THR A 210 18.72 -11.88 0.72
C THR A 210 18.24 -11.20 -0.56
N PHE A 211 19.12 -10.49 -1.24
CA PHE A 211 18.80 -9.62 -2.38
C PHE A 211 19.09 -10.34 -3.71
N LEU A 212 18.08 -11.01 -4.28
CA LEU A 212 18.27 -12.04 -5.31
C LEU A 212 18.69 -11.51 -6.69
N TRP A 213 18.59 -10.20 -6.94
CA TRP A 213 19.12 -9.60 -8.17
C TRP A 213 20.62 -9.35 -8.13
N LEU A 214 21.24 -9.47 -6.94
CA LEU A 214 22.67 -9.23 -6.74
C LEU A 214 23.50 -10.51 -6.79
N GLY A 215 22.89 -11.68 -6.99
CA GLY A 215 23.62 -12.94 -6.98
C GLY A 215 22.78 -14.20 -6.94
N THR A 216 23.45 -15.34 -6.76
CA THR A 216 22.83 -16.65 -6.55
C THR A 216 22.19 -16.74 -5.17
N ASP A 217 21.05 -17.42 -5.10
CA ASP A 217 20.37 -17.66 -3.83
C ASP A 217 21.15 -18.69 -3.00
N PRO A 218 21.65 -18.32 -1.81
CA PRO A 218 22.43 -19.23 -0.97
C PRO A 218 21.65 -20.47 -0.53
N LEU A 219 20.32 -20.38 -0.36
CA LEU A 219 19.54 -21.54 0.08
C LEU A 219 19.20 -22.50 -1.08
N GLU A 220 19.16 -22.03 -2.32
CA GLU A 220 19.05 -22.92 -3.48
C GLU A 220 20.39 -23.60 -3.80
N ALA A 221 21.50 -22.89 -3.61
CA ALA A 221 22.84 -23.44 -3.79
C ALA A 221 23.15 -24.57 -2.79
N GLU A 222 22.65 -24.50 -1.55
CA GLU A 222 22.78 -25.58 -0.56
C GLU A 222 21.91 -26.81 -0.87
N ALA A 223 20.84 -26.66 -1.65
CA ALA A 223 19.92 -27.73 -2.03
C ALA A 223 20.39 -28.56 -3.25
N THR A 224 21.36 -28.06 -4.02
CA THR A 224 21.97 -28.84 -5.11
C THR A 224 22.98 -29.84 -4.52
N PRO A 225 22.80 -31.17 -4.68
CA PRO A 225 23.80 -32.12 -4.23
C PRO A 225 25.09 -31.94 -5.04
N THR A 226 26.22 -32.12 -4.37
CA THR A 226 27.58 -32.13 -4.93
C THR A 226 27.59 -32.87 -6.27
N PRO A 227 28.12 -32.28 -7.37
CA PRO A 227 28.26 -33.02 -8.61
C PRO A 227 29.19 -34.21 -8.33
N VAL A 228 28.67 -35.42 -8.55
CA VAL A 228 29.48 -36.64 -8.59
C VAL A 228 30.59 -36.39 -9.63
N PRO A 229 31.88 -36.65 -9.34
CA PRO A 229 32.95 -36.35 -10.28
C PRO A 229 32.71 -37.17 -11.55
N THR A 230 32.38 -36.50 -12.64
CA THR A 230 32.28 -37.12 -13.95
C THR A 230 33.70 -37.27 -14.48
N GLU A 231 34.13 -38.52 -14.63
CA GLU A 231 35.44 -38.88 -15.17
C GLU A 231 35.72 -38.15 -16.49
N ALA A 232 36.95 -37.65 -16.62
CA ALA A 232 37.43 -36.96 -17.80
C ALA A 232 37.36 -37.87 -19.04
N PRO A 233 36.81 -37.42 -20.17
CA PRO A 233 36.96 -38.17 -21.41
C PRO A 233 38.42 -38.09 -21.86
N THR A 234 39.02 -39.27 -22.01
CA THR A 234 40.35 -39.50 -22.57
C THR A 234 40.40 -38.99 -24.02
N ALA A 235 41.51 -38.33 -24.37
CA ALA A 235 41.73 -37.71 -25.68
C ALA A 235 42.02 -38.71 -26.83
N ALA A 236 41.76 -38.19 -28.05
CA ALA A 236 42.36 -38.48 -29.37
C ALA A 236 41.55 -39.36 -30.37
N PRO A 237 41.77 -39.23 -31.71
CA PRO A 237 42.32 -38.11 -32.50
C PRO A 237 41.49 -37.70 -33.74
N THR A 238 41.90 -36.55 -34.27
CA THR A 238 41.76 -35.96 -35.62
C THR A 238 41.62 -36.92 -36.80
N GLU A 239 40.67 -36.64 -37.71
CA GLU A 239 40.88 -36.79 -39.17
C GLU A 239 40.15 -35.68 -39.97
N VAL A 240 40.87 -35.13 -40.94
CA VAL A 240 40.47 -34.13 -41.94
C VAL A 240 39.89 -34.90 -43.16
N PRO A 241 39.05 -34.29 -44.04
CA PRO A 241 39.67 -33.77 -45.26
C PRO A 241 39.03 -32.49 -45.86
N THR A 242 39.93 -31.74 -46.46
CA THR A 242 39.89 -30.71 -47.51
C THR A 242 39.00 -31.04 -48.73
N THR A 243 38.27 -30.06 -49.27
CA THR A 243 38.43 -29.48 -50.64
C THR A 243 37.33 -28.46 -50.97
N ALA A 244 37.75 -27.33 -51.55
CA ALA A 244 36.94 -26.26 -52.13
C ALA A 244 36.46 -26.62 -53.56
N PRO A 245 35.58 -25.81 -54.19
CA PRO A 245 36.13 -24.77 -55.08
C PRO A 245 35.39 -23.42 -55.08
N VAL A 246 36.14 -22.44 -55.59
CA VAL A 246 35.88 -21.02 -55.85
C VAL A 246 35.03 -20.84 -57.13
N GLU A 247 34.21 -19.79 -57.21
CA GLU A 247 34.11 -18.77 -58.31
C GLU A 247 32.88 -17.84 -58.06
N THR A 248 32.99 -16.58 -58.51
CA THR A 248 32.20 -15.39 -58.11
C THR A 248 31.13 -14.97 -59.16
N PRO A 249 30.58 -13.73 -59.17
CA PRO A 249 29.17 -13.37 -58.92
C PRO A 249 28.33 -13.06 -60.20
N PRO A 250 27.02 -12.72 -60.10
CA PRO A 250 26.68 -11.29 -60.16
C PRO A 250 25.46 -10.85 -59.31
N THR A 251 25.51 -9.57 -58.93
CA THR A 251 24.46 -8.70 -58.40
C THR A 251 23.35 -8.45 -59.45
N PHE A 252 22.07 -8.44 -59.05
CA PHE A 252 21.11 -7.32 -59.19
C PHE A 252 19.71 -7.72 -58.65
N ALA A 253 19.39 -7.17 -57.46
CA ALA A 253 18.16 -6.54 -56.99
C ALA A 253 16.75 -7.22 -57.10
N PRO A 254 15.79 -6.83 -56.24
CA PRO A 254 14.72 -7.68 -55.74
C PRO A 254 13.35 -7.41 -56.38
N THR A 255 12.42 -8.36 -56.31
CA THR A 255 10.98 -8.06 -56.38
C THR A 255 10.18 -9.07 -55.54
N GLU A 256 9.70 -8.55 -54.41
CA GLU A 256 8.44 -8.76 -53.70
C GLU A 256 7.73 -10.14 -53.63
N ALA A 257 7.70 -10.63 -52.38
CA ALA A 257 6.51 -10.98 -51.58
C ALA A 257 5.81 -12.35 -51.79
N PRO A 258 5.27 -12.93 -50.68
CA PRO A 258 5.41 -14.35 -50.42
C PRO A 258 4.13 -15.18 -50.64
N ILE A 259 4.40 -16.48 -50.78
CA ILE A 259 3.50 -17.60 -51.02
C ILE A 259 3.11 -18.20 -49.66
N GLU A 260 1.83 -18.47 -49.43
CA GLU A 260 1.40 -19.46 -48.41
C GLU A 260 0.50 -20.52 -49.06
N SER A 261 1.01 -21.74 -49.10
CA SER A 261 0.35 -23.02 -49.41
C SER A 261 1.35 -24.08 -48.91
N THR A 262 1.09 -25.06 -48.04
CA THR A 262 -0.04 -25.99 -47.89
C THR A 262 0.31 -26.98 -46.73
N PRO A 263 -0.59 -27.89 -46.30
CA PRO A 263 -0.47 -28.72 -45.09
C PRO A 263 0.11 -30.13 -45.36
N THR A 264 0.34 -30.97 -44.32
CA THR A 264 -0.08 -32.41 -44.22
C THR A 264 0.69 -33.27 -43.17
N ALA A 265 -0.10 -33.89 -42.28
CA ALA A 265 -0.09 -35.23 -41.61
C ALA A 265 1.13 -35.91 -40.91
N ALA A 266 0.75 -36.76 -39.93
CA ALA A 266 1.48 -37.47 -38.86
C ALA A 266 2.22 -38.78 -39.26
N PRO A 267 2.87 -39.50 -38.31
CA PRO A 267 2.24 -40.68 -37.62
C PRO A 267 2.60 -40.86 -36.11
N THR A 268 1.67 -41.30 -35.23
CA THR A 268 1.41 -42.67 -34.61
C THR A 268 2.55 -43.24 -33.73
N GLU A 269 2.38 -43.53 -32.42
CA GLU A 269 1.92 -44.81 -31.80
C GLU A 269 1.43 -44.67 -30.32
N ALA A 270 0.64 -45.66 -29.86
CA ALA A 270 0.07 -45.88 -28.49
C ALA A 270 0.86 -47.01 -27.74
N PRO A 271 0.47 -47.64 -26.58
CA PRO A 271 -0.75 -47.52 -25.73
C PRO A 271 -0.58 -47.73 -24.16
N THR A 272 -1.71 -47.69 -23.42
CA THR A 272 -2.09 -48.59 -22.27
C THR A 272 -2.02 -48.15 -20.77
N THR A 273 -3.25 -48.08 -20.18
CA THR A 273 -3.80 -48.38 -18.81
C THR A 273 -3.51 -47.57 -17.52
N ALA A 274 -4.61 -46.97 -17.01
CA ALA A 274 -5.24 -46.96 -15.66
C ALA A 274 -4.42 -46.73 -14.36
N PRO A 275 -4.97 -45.95 -13.39
CA PRO A 275 -5.63 -46.63 -12.25
C PRO A 275 -6.86 -45.92 -11.61
N VAL A 276 -7.80 -46.80 -11.20
CA VAL A 276 -8.68 -46.88 -10.01
C VAL A 276 -9.01 -45.64 -9.16
N GLU A 277 -10.33 -45.47 -8.96
CA GLU A 277 -11.04 -44.55 -8.07
C GLU A 277 -10.82 -44.80 -6.56
N ALA A 278 -10.83 -43.71 -5.78
CA ALA A 278 -11.35 -43.69 -4.41
C ALA A 278 -12.13 -42.39 -4.15
N THR A 279 -13.34 -42.56 -3.63
CA THR A 279 -14.42 -41.59 -3.34
C THR A 279 -14.06 -40.49 -2.33
N PRO A 280 -14.85 -39.40 -2.26
CA PRO A 280 -15.71 -39.25 -1.07
C PRO A 280 -17.15 -38.73 -1.29
N THR A 281 -18.01 -39.12 -0.35
CA THR A 281 -19.46 -38.85 -0.17
C THR A 281 -19.74 -37.42 0.37
N PRO A 282 -20.95 -36.83 0.18
CA PRO A 282 -21.19 -35.38 0.14
C PRO A 282 -21.70 -34.74 1.45
N VAL A 283 -21.70 -33.40 1.48
CA VAL A 283 -22.33 -32.54 2.51
C VAL A 283 -23.36 -31.63 1.82
N PRO A 284 -24.57 -31.38 2.39
CA PRO A 284 -25.70 -30.85 1.63
C PRO A 284 -25.69 -29.32 1.46
N THR A 285 -26.25 -28.91 0.32
CA THR A 285 -26.53 -27.54 -0.13
C THR A 285 -27.91 -27.10 0.38
N GLU A 286 -27.99 -25.94 1.05
CA GLU A 286 -29.24 -25.21 1.22
C GLU A 286 -29.35 -24.07 0.19
N ALA A 287 -30.59 -23.88 -0.28
CA ALA A 287 -30.98 -23.14 -1.48
C ALA A 287 -30.92 -21.61 -1.33
N PRO A 288 -30.73 -20.86 -2.44
CA PRO A 288 -30.96 -19.42 -2.49
C PRO A 288 -32.42 -19.10 -2.86
N ILE A 289 -33.06 -18.22 -2.08
CA ILE A 289 -34.39 -17.68 -2.38
C ILE A 289 -34.22 -16.38 -3.18
N GLU A 290 -34.84 -16.34 -4.36
CA GLU A 290 -34.99 -15.19 -5.25
C GLU A 290 -35.78 -14.05 -4.58
N ALA A 291 -35.36 -12.81 -4.82
CA ALA A 291 -36.21 -11.63 -4.66
C ALA A 291 -36.14 -10.79 -5.95
N THR A 292 -37.31 -10.60 -6.55
CA THR A 292 -37.63 -9.91 -7.80
C THR A 292 -37.38 -8.39 -7.75
N PRO A 293 -37.12 -7.72 -8.90
CA PRO A 293 -36.96 -6.27 -8.97
C PRO A 293 -38.30 -5.51 -9.09
N THR A 294 -38.45 -4.42 -8.35
CA THR A 294 -39.58 -3.46 -8.39
C THR A 294 -39.36 -2.40 -9.48
N PRO A 295 -40.39 -2.01 -10.27
CA PRO A 295 -40.28 -0.97 -11.30
C PRO A 295 -40.45 0.47 -10.79
N VAL A 296 -39.89 1.40 -11.56
CA VAL A 296 -39.87 2.87 -11.44
C VAL A 296 -41.24 3.50 -11.72
N PRO A 297 -41.62 4.65 -11.12
CA PRO A 297 -42.67 5.50 -11.67
C PRO A 297 -42.15 6.83 -12.24
N THR A 298 -42.78 7.24 -13.35
CA THR A 298 -42.63 8.52 -14.08
C THR A 298 -43.83 9.44 -13.73
N GLU A 299 -43.58 10.76 -13.64
CA GLU A 299 -44.51 11.88 -13.40
C GLU A 299 -45.62 11.98 -14.50
N ALA A 300 -46.76 12.70 -14.45
CA ALA A 300 -47.29 13.89 -13.74
C ALA A 300 -48.86 13.93 -13.96
N PRO A 301 -49.59 15.08 -13.92
CA PRO A 301 -50.11 15.86 -12.79
C PRO A 301 -51.67 16.00 -12.80
N ILE A 302 -52.28 16.69 -11.80
CA ILE A 302 -53.37 17.73 -11.90
C ILE A 302 -53.99 18.00 -10.49
N GLU A 303 -54.29 19.28 -10.25
CA GLU A 303 -54.85 19.95 -9.06
C GLU A 303 -56.23 19.49 -8.57
N ALA A 304 -56.48 19.58 -7.25
CA ALA A 304 -57.47 20.47 -6.60
C ALA A 304 -57.75 20.06 -5.14
N THR A 305 -57.66 21.02 -4.21
CA THR A 305 -58.17 21.01 -2.82
C THR A 305 -59.71 21.26 -2.81
N PRO A 306 -60.49 21.30 -1.68
CA PRO A 306 -60.12 21.34 -0.24
C PRO A 306 -60.96 20.52 0.80
N THR A 307 -60.30 20.18 1.94
CA THR A 307 -60.73 20.18 3.38
C THR A 307 -61.94 19.32 3.91
N PRO A 308 -62.19 19.19 5.24
CA PRO A 308 -62.01 17.94 6.00
C PRO A 308 -63.27 17.44 6.76
N VAL A 309 -63.30 16.17 7.20
CA VAL A 309 -64.25 15.74 8.26
C VAL A 309 -63.60 14.69 9.18
N LEU A 310 -63.51 15.03 10.47
CA LEU A 310 -63.28 14.11 11.59
C LEU A 310 -64.41 13.07 11.70
N THR A 311 -64.09 11.84 12.07
CA THR A 311 -64.96 11.06 12.97
C THR A 311 -64.21 9.90 13.60
N GLU A 312 -64.23 9.87 14.93
CA GLU A 312 -63.87 8.75 15.79
C GLU A 312 -64.78 7.54 15.54
N ALA A 313 -64.25 6.33 15.74
CA ALA A 313 -64.94 5.28 16.49
C ALA A 313 -64.00 4.08 16.70
N THR A 314 -63.67 3.81 17.97
CA THR A 314 -63.22 2.51 18.47
C THR A 314 -64.38 1.50 18.37
N PRO A 315 -64.09 0.19 18.27
CA PRO A 315 -64.41 -0.61 19.46
C PRO A 315 -63.41 -1.72 19.80
N VAL A 316 -63.43 -1.99 21.10
CA VAL A 316 -62.85 -3.10 21.87
C VAL A 316 -63.30 -4.47 21.33
N PRO A 317 -62.54 -5.55 21.60
CA PRO A 317 -63.21 -6.69 22.22
C PRO A 317 -62.50 -7.25 23.46
N THR A 318 -63.36 -7.87 24.26
CA THR A 318 -63.23 -8.34 25.64
C THR A 318 -63.21 -9.88 25.68
N ALA A 319 -62.48 -10.42 26.67
CA ALA A 319 -62.55 -11.78 27.26
C ALA A 319 -62.01 -12.96 26.41
N ALA A 320 -61.39 -14.02 26.94
CA ALA A 320 -61.42 -14.69 28.25
C ALA A 320 -60.17 -15.66 28.36
N PRO A 321 -60.10 -16.67 29.26
CA PRO A 321 -59.98 -16.66 30.73
C PRO A 321 -58.79 -17.53 31.28
N THR A 322 -58.52 -17.36 32.59
CA THR A 322 -58.21 -18.35 33.67
C THR A 322 -57.55 -19.69 33.29
N GLU A 323 -56.40 -20.10 33.86
CA GLU A 323 -56.28 -20.77 35.17
C GLU A 323 -54.85 -20.72 35.76
N ALA A 324 -54.79 -20.58 37.08
CA ALA A 324 -53.60 -20.81 37.91
C ALA A 324 -53.55 -22.29 38.35
N PRO A 325 -52.37 -22.79 38.78
CA PRO A 325 -52.35 -23.21 40.17
C PRO A 325 -51.13 -22.74 40.96
N THR A 326 -51.42 -22.51 42.23
CA THR A 326 -50.56 -22.18 43.36
C THR A 326 -49.64 -23.34 43.75
N THR A 327 -48.34 -23.06 43.87
CA THR A 327 -47.45 -23.70 44.87
C THR A 327 -46.43 -22.65 45.36
N ALA A 328 -46.41 -22.38 46.66
CA ALA A 328 -45.39 -21.60 47.36
C ALA A 328 -44.45 -22.57 48.15
N PRO A 329 -43.36 -22.11 48.79
CA PRO A 329 -42.00 -22.16 48.26
C PRO A 329 -41.07 -23.09 49.08
N VAL A 330 -40.02 -23.61 48.46
CA VAL A 330 -38.85 -24.14 49.18
C VAL A 330 -37.70 -23.16 48.95
N GLU A 331 -37.19 -22.61 50.05
CA GLU A 331 -36.01 -21.73 50.08
C GLU A 331 -34.83 -22.39 49.35
N ALA A 332 -34.49 -21.85 48.19
CA ALA A 332 -33.14 -21.90 47.66
C ALA A 332 -32.69 -20.44 47.51
N THR A 333 -31.75 -20.03 48.36
CA THR A 333 -31.02 -18.77 48.24
C THR A 333 -30.57 -18.56 46.79
N PRO A 334 -31.00 -17.50 46.09
CA PRO A 334 -30.41 -17.16 44.82
C PRO A 334 -29.01 -16.62 45.11
N THR A 335 -28.00 -17.41 44.72
CA THR A 335 -26.67 -16.88 44.42
C THR A 335 -26.86 -15.67 43.52
N ALA A 336 -26.41 -14.49 43.97
CA ALA A 336 -26.46 -13.27 43.20
C ALA A 336 -25.80 -13.53 41.83
N ALA A 337 -26.62 -13.55 40.77
CA ALA A 337 -26.12 -13.45 39.42
C ALA A 337 -25.30 -12.16 39.32
N PRO A 338 -24.13 -12.15 38.64
CA PRO A 338 -23.39 -10.92 38.45
C PRO A 338 -24.29 -9.98 37.64
N THR A 339 -24.74 -8.89 38.25
CA THR A 339 -25.39 -7.79 37.54
C THR A 339 -24.41 -7.31 36.49
N LYS A 340 -24.59 -7.76 35.25
CA LYS A 340 -23.85 -7.29 34.09
C LYS A 340 -24.24 -5.82 33.94
N GLU A 341 -23.37 -4.93 34.41
CA GLU A 341 -23.51 -3.49 34.24
C GLU A 341 -23.89 -3.22 32.77
N PRO A 342 -24.98 -2.49 32.50
CA PRO A 342 -25.41 -2.24 31.13
C PRO A 342 -24.25 -1.61 30.36
N ALA A 343 -23.93 -2.20 29.21
CA ALA A 343 -22.84 -1.70 28.38
C ALA A 343 -23.05 -0.19 28.13
N PRO A 344 -22.01 0.64 28.28
CA PRO A 344 -22.13 2.08 28.07
C PRO A 344 -22.68 2.33 26.66
N LYS A 345 -23.63 3.27 26.55
CA LYS A 345 -24.22 3.65 25.26
C LYS A 345 -23.33 4.68 24.54
N ALA A 346 -23.38 4.69 23.21
CA ALA A 346 -22.75 5.73 22.41
C ALA A 346 -23.39 7.11 22.68
N SER A 347 -22.56 8.13 22.88
CA SER A 347 -22.96 9.52 23.12
C SER A 347 -22.16 10.48 22.24
N GLU A 348 -22.65 11.70 22.05
CA GLU A 348 -21.91 12.76 21.36
C GLU A 348 -20.59 13.08 22.09
N VAL A 349 -19.52 13.30 21.33
CA VAL A 349 -18.22 13.76 21.83
C VAL A 349 -17.73 14.92 20.98
N VAL A 350 -17.34 16.02 21.61
CA VAL A 350 -16.73 17.18 20.94
C VAL A 350 -15.31 17.35 21.48
N VAL A 351 -14.34 17.42 20.57
CA VAL A 351 -12.94 17.74 20.89
C VAL A 351 -12.67 19.17 20.47
N GLN A 352 -12.49 20.04 21.46
CA GLN A 352 -12.12 21.44 21.29
C GLN A 352 -10.59 21.60 21.17
N VAL A 353 -10.13 22.67 20.54
CA VAL A 353 -8.69 22.92 20.29
C VAL A 353 -7.88 23.25 21.55
N ASP A 354 -8.55 23.63 22.64
CA ASP A 354 -7.97 23.87 23.96
C ASP A 354 -8.02 22.63 24.88
N SER A 355 -8.65 21.55 24.42
CA SER A 355 -8.81 20.33 25.21
C SER A 355 -7.56 19.45 25.19
N LYS A 356 -7.39 18.61 26.22
CA LYS A 356 -6.32 17.59 26.27
C LYS A 356 -6.44 16.52 25.18
N SER A 357 -7.61 16.41 24.55
CA SER A 357 -7.86 15.52 23.42
C SER A 357 -7.46 16.12 22.08
N PHE A 358 -7.02 17.39 22.04
CA PHE A 358 -6.39 18.02 20.90
C PHE A 358 -4.87 18.05 21.06
N GLN A 359 -4.14 17.70 20.00
CA GLN A 359 -2.69 17.61 20.00
C GLN A 359 -2.13 18.28 18.75
N LYS A 360 -1.12 19.14 18.92
CA LYS A 360 -0.29 19.62 17.80
C LYS A 360 0.83 18.59 17.56
N VAL A 361 0.54 17.58 16.74
CA VAL A 361 1.42 16.43 16.44
C VAL A 361 2.74 16.87 15.82
N ARG A 362 2.67 17.83 14.89
CA ARG A 362 3.82 18.62 14.44
C ARG A 362 3.50 20.08 14.69
N ALA A 363 4.45 20.79 15.29
CA ALA A 363 4.24 22.18 15.68
C ALA A 363 5.53 22.97 15.49
N LYS A 364 5.60 23.71 14.38
CA LYS A 364 6.70 24.65 14.15
C LYS A 364 6.22 26.08 14.27
N VAL A 365 5.24 26.49 13.46
CA VAL A 365 4.67 27.84 13.47
C VAL A 365 3.16 27.74 13.42
N TRP A 366 2.51 28.19 14.49
CA TRP A 366 1.06 28.31 14.60
C TRP A 366 0.72 29.76 14.85
N TYR A 367 -0.32 30.24 14.17
CA TYR A 367 -0.88 31.56 14.41
C TYR A 367 -2.16 31.41 15.21
N ASP A 368 -2.35 32.32 16.16
CA ASP A 368 -3.59 32.42 16.91
C ASP A 368 -4.59 33.29 16.17
N SER A 369 -5.87 32.98 16.37
CA SER A 369 -6.97 33.76 15.84
C SER A 369 -6.96 35.17 16.44
N PRO A 370 -7.25 36.22 15.64
CA PRO A 370 -7.50 37.55 16.18
C PRO A 370 -8.68 37.51 17.17
N ALA A 371 -8.72 38.44 18.14
CA ALA A 371 -9.83 38.52 19.10
C ALA A 371 -11.21 38.73 18.44
N SER A 372 -11.26 39.19 17.19
CA SER A 372 -12.50 39.31 16.39
C SER A 372 -13.13 37.96 16.01
N CYS A 373 -12.40 36.86 16.19
CA CYS A 373 -12.86 35.50 15.89
C CYS A 373 -13.78 34.88 16.93
N GLY A 374 -13.90 35.50 18.11
CA GLY A 374 -14.64 34.96 19.24
C GLY A 374 -13.79 34.89 20.51
N PRO A 375 -14.40 34.45 21.62
CA PRO A 375 -13.72 34.37 22.91
C PRO A 375 -12.69 33.23 22.97
N ASP A 376 -12.85 32.20 22.14
CA ASP A 376 -11.96 31.04 22.10
C ASP A 376 -10.83 31.27 21.10
N THR A 377 -9.59 31.02 21.53
CA THR A 377 -8.43 31.09 20.64
C THR A 377 -8.44 29.88 19.71
N LEU A 378 -8.71 30.13 18.43
CA LEU A 378 -8.52 29.16 17.35
C LEU A 378 -7.10 29.26 16.82
N HIS A 379 -6.65 28.22 16.13
CA HIS A 379 -5.33 28.22 15.52
C HIS A 379 -5.41 28.06 14.00
N TRP A 380 -4.44 28.64 13.31
CA TRP A 380 -4.30 28.52 11.86
C TRP A 380 -2.83 28.53 11.43
N THR A 381 -2.58 28.08 10.20
CA THR A 381 -1.25 28.11 9.57
C THR A 381 -1.36 28.36 8.07
N TYR A 382 -0.22 28.51 7.40
CA TYR A 382 -0.14 28.58 5.95
C TYR A 382 -0.02 27.20 5.34
N THR A 383 -0.77 26.95 4.27
CA THR A 383 -0.69 25.69 3.54
C THR A 383 0.55 25.59 2.67
N THR A 384 0.96 24.37 2.37
CA THR A 384 1.92 24.03 1.33
C THR A 384 1.39 22.89 0.46
N THR A 385 1.79 22.85 -0.80
CA THR A 385 1.55 21.70 -1.69
C THR A 385 2.68 20.67 -1.62
N ASN A 386 3.80 21.02 -0.99
CA ASN A 386 4.97 20.18 -0.86
C ASN A 386 4.92 19.43 0.50
N PRO A 387 4.75 18.10 0.52
CA PRO A 387 4.72 17.33 1.76
C PRO A 387 5.97 17.51 2.64
N ASP A 388 7.13 17.79 2.04
CA ASP A 388 8.39 17.98 2.73
C ASP A 388 8.47 19.32 3.48
N GLU A 389 7.64 20.29 3.09
CA GLU A 389 7.47 21.59 3.75
C GLU A 389 6.33 21.59 4.78
N GLY A 390 5.68 20.43 5.01
CA GLY A 390 4.54 20.29 5.92
C GLY A 390 4.96 20.34 7.39
N GLU A 391 4.87 21.52 8.00
CA GLU A 391 5.45 21.80 9.31
C GLU A 391 4.45 21.62 10.48
N ASN A 392 3.15 21.68 10.20
CA ASN A 392 2.12 21.73 11.24
C ASN A 392 1.05 20.66 11.04
N THR A 393 0.71 19.97 12.12
CA THR A 393 -0.31 18.91 12.10
C THR A 393 -1.07 18.91 13.42
N ALA A 394 -2.40 18.93 13.34
CA ALA A 394 -3.28 18.77 14.50
C ALA A 394 -3.96 17.41 14.49
N ARG A 395 -4.20 16.88 15.68
CA ARG A 395 -4.98 15.66 15.90
C ARG A 395 -6.04 15.87 16.96
N TRP A 396 -7.27 15.48 16.65
CA TRP A 396 -8.40 15.39 17.58
C TRP A 396 -8.65 13.92 17.92
N GLN A 397 -8.46 13.54 19.18
CA GLN A 397 -8.53 12.15 19.64
C GLN A 397 -9.61 11.98 20.72
N PRO A 398 -10.84 11.56 20.36
CA PRO A 398 -11.92 11.38 21.31
C PRO A 398 -11.70 10.12 22.17
N LYS A 399 -12.33 10.09 23.34
CA LYS A 399 -12.52 8.87 24.14
C LYS A 399 -13.95 8.39 23.98
N LEU A 400 -14.17 7.38 23.15
CA LEU A 400 -15.50 6.85 22.84
C LEU A 400 -15.91 5.78 23.86
N ALA A 401 -17.12 5.91 24.40
CA ALA A 401 -17.62 5.04 25.45
C ALA A 401 -18.05 3.65 24.95
N ALA A 402 -18.39 3.54 23.66
CA ALA A 402 -18.85 2.31 23.01
C ALA A 402 -18.42 2.27 21.55
N GLU A 403 -18.40 1.06 21.01
CA GLU A 403 -18.32 0.87 19.56
C GLU A 403 -19.68 1.19 18.93
N ALA A 404 -19.70 2.10 17.95
CA ALA A 404 -20.90 2.49 17.24
C ALA A 404 -20.54 3.22 15.93
N ALA A 405 -21.54 3.41 15.08
CA ALA A 405 -21.45 4.36 13.97
C ALA A 405 -21.55 5.80 14.50
N TYR A 406 -20.66 6.66 14.02
CA TYR A 406 -20.68 8.09 14.30
C TYR A 406 -20.61 8.89 13.00
N GLU A 407 -21.44 9.92 12.92
CA GLU A 407 -21.25 11.03 12.00
C GLU A 407 -20.16 11.94 12.55
N VAL A 408 -19.08 12.13 11.80
CA VAL A 408 -17.98 13.01 12.16
C VAL A 408 -18.16 14.34 11.47
N ARG A 409 -18.06 15.44 12.21
CA ARG A 409 -18.13 16.80 11.65
C ARG A 409 -16.99 17.65 12.16
N VAL A 410 -16.49 18.54 11.30
CA VAL A 410 -15.53 19.58 11.67
C VAL A 410 -16.20 20.94 11.62
N TYR A 411 -15.95 21.78 12.60
CA TYR A 411 -16.38 23.17 12.55
C TYR A 411 -15.39 23.98 11.74
N ILE A 412 -15.86 24.70 10.73
CA ILE A 412 -15.05 25.66 9.98
C ILE A 412 -15.40 27.04 10.52
N PRO A 413 -14.49 27.77 11.19
CA PRO A 413 -14.83 29.06 11.79
C PRO A 413 -15.16 30.09 10.69
N LYS A 414 -15.80 31.22 11.02
CA LYS A 414 -15.99 32.35 10.07
C LYS A 414 -14.87 33.41 10.17
N CYS A 415 -13.73 33.03 10.74
CA CYS A 415 -12.56 33.88 10.96
C CYS A 415 -11.87 34.34 9.67
N GLU A 416 -11.63 35.64 9.55
CA GLU A 416 -10.88 36.20 8.43
C GLU A 416 -9.49 36.67 8.89
N VAL A 417 -8.49 36.31 8.07
CA VAL A 417 -7.12 36.82 8.13
C VAL A 417 -6.76 37.35 6.75
N LYS A 418 -5.64 38.04 6.63
CA LYS A 418 -5.20 38.62 5.34
C LYS A 418 -5.05 37.57 4.23
N ALA A 419 -4.66 36.35 4.60
CA ALA A 419 -4.51 35.25 3.66
C ALA A 419 -5.86 34.64 3.30
N ALA A 420 -6.08 34.40 2.00
CA ALA A 420 -7.24 33.66 1.53
C ALA A 420 -7.25 32.24 2.12
N ARG A 421 -8.44 31.70 2.39
CA ARG A 421 -8.60 30.35 2.93
C ARG A 421 -8.28 29.27 1.89
N THR A 422 -7.85 28.13 2.39
CA THR A 422 -7.69 26.91 1.59
C THR A 422 -9.04 26.37 1.16
N SER A 423 -9.11 25.87 -0.07
CA SER A 423 -10.28 25.15 -0.59
C SER A 423 -10.04 23.64 -0.64
N SER A 424 -8.94 23.16 -0.05
CA SER A 424 -8.45 21.79 -0.24
C SER A 424 -7.86 21.18 1.04
N ALA A 425 -8.43 21.51 2.21
CA ALA A 425 -8.02 20.95 3.49
C ALA A 425 -8.27 19.42 3.51
N ARG A 426 -7.26 18.63 3.86
CA ARG A 426 -7.32 17.15 3.84
C ARG A 426 -7.38 16.61 5.27
N TYR A 427 -8.54 16.07 5.65
CA TYR A 427 -8.75 15.46 6.97
C TYR A 427 -8.56 13.95 6.88
N LEU A 428 -7.69 13.38 7.71
CA LEU A 428 -7.51 11.94 7.88
C LEU A 428 -8.33 11.45 9.07
N ILE A 429 -9.26 10.54 8.84
CA ILE A 429 -10.16 9.99 9.85
C ILE A 429 -9.75 8.56 10.14
N LYS A 430 -9.14 8.30 11.30
CA LYS A 430 -8.89 6.94 11.80
C LYS A 430 -10.14 6.41 12.49
N HIS A 431 -10.75 5.41 11.87
CA HIS A 431 -11.90 4.67 12.41
C HIS A 431 -11.56 3.18 12.56
N ARG A 432 -12.54 2.36 12.97
CA ARG A 432 -12.35 0.92 13.23
C ARG A 432 -11.79 0.19 12.00
N ASP A 433 -12.41 0.45 10.86
CA ASP A 433 -12.16 -0.31 9.62
C ASP A 433 -10.96 0.21 8.81
N GLY A 434 -10.38 1.37 9.16
CA GLY A 434 -9.29 1.94 8.38
C GLY A 434 -9.01 3.41 8.72
N VAL A 435 -8.34 4.06 7.78
CA VAL A 435 -8.16 5.52 7.75
C VAL A 435 -8.74 6.01 6.43
N GLU A 436 -9.61 7.02 6.47
CA GLU A 436 -10.17 7.66 5.27
C GLU A 436 -9.67 9.10 5.17
N GLU A 437 -9.44 9.61 3.95
CA GLU A 437 -9.14 11.02 3.70
C GLU A 437 -10.36 11.72 3.11
N VAL A 438 -10.73 12.87 3.69
CA VAL A 438 -11.80 13.73 3.17
C VAL A 438 -11.27 15.14 2.93
N ALA A 439 -11.44 15.61 1.70
CA ALA A 439 -11.13 16.98 1.31
C ALA A 439 -12.31 17.91 1.64
N VAL A 440 -12.02 19.04 2.26
CA VAL A 440 -13.01 20.06 2.64
C VAL A 440 -12.56 21.44 2.13
N ASP A 441 -13.50 22.15 1.51
CA ASP A 441 -13.32 23.55 1.14
C ASP A 441 -13.61 24.47 2.33
N GLN A 442 -12.57 24.89 3.06
CA GLN A 442 -12.76 25.80 4.20
C GLN A 442 -13.15 27.23 3.78
N ALA A 443 -12.92 27.60 2.52
CA ALA A 443 -13.34 28.89 1.98
C ALA A 443 -14.86 28.93 1.76
N ALA A 444 -15.47 27.82 1.34
CA ALA A 444 -16.90 27.72 1.10
C ALA A 444 -17.76 27.56 2.38
N HIS A 445 -17.19 27.02 3.46
CA HIS A 445 -17.98 26.57 4.63
C HIS A 445 -17.78 27.40 5.91
N GLY A 446 -17.41 28.68 5.80
CA GLY A 446 -17.16 29.54 6.95
C GLY A 446 -18.37 29.72 7.88
N GLY A 447 -18.27 29.20 9.11
CA GLY A 447 -19.30 29.25 10.16
C GLY A 447 -20.14 27.96 10.28
N GLU A 448 -19.77 26.90 9.57
CA GLU A 448 -20.58 25.69 9.45
C GLU A 448 -19.90 24.46 10.09
N TRP A 449 -20.73 23.49 10.50
CA TRP A 449 -20.28 22.13 10.79
C TRP A 449 -20.33 21.30 9.52
N VAL A 450 -19.18 21.01 8.94
CA VAL A 450 -19.05 20.23 7.70
C VAL A 450 -18.92 18.75 8.05
N SER A 451 -19.66 17.90 7.36
CA SER A 451 -19.53 16.44 7.50
C SER A 451 -18.21 15.95 6.92
N LEU A 452 -17.50 15.15 7.70
CA LEU A 452 -16.37 14.35 7.25
C LEU A 452 -16.79 12.91 6.93
N GLY A 453 -18.07 12.56 7.08
CA GLY A 453 -18.59 11.22 6.81
C GLY A 453 -19.07 10.44 8.05
N ARG A 454 -19.60 9.25 7.79
CA ARG A 454 -20.12 8.31 8.80
C ARG A 454 -19.21 7.09 8.88
N TYR A 455 -18.70 6.81 10.07
CA TYR A 455 -17.75 5.72 10.28
C TYR A 455 -18.08 4.93 11.53
N THR A 456 -17.73 3.65 11.53
CA THR A 456 -17.78 2.83 12.74
C THR A 456 -16.48 3.01 13.52
N PHE A 457 -16.58 3.35 14.80
CA PHE A 457 -15.43 3.52 15.68
C PHE A 457 -15.46 2.50 16.80
N ALA A 458 -14.30 1.95 17.15
CA ALA A 458 -14.17 1.10 18.33
C ALA A 458 -14.29 1.93 19.62
N LYS A 459 -14.69 1.28 20.71
CA LYS A 459 -14.62 1.84 22.06
C LYS A 459 -13.16 2.16 22.42
N GLY A 460 -12.91 3.30 23.05
CA GLY A 460 -11.59 3.68 23.55
C GLY A 460 -11.06 4.96 22.91
N GLN A 461 -9.74 5.05 22.73
CA GLN A 461 -9.03 6.25 22.28
C GLN A 461 -8.27 6.05 20.96
N ASP A 462 -8.53 4.95 20.25
CA ASP A 462 -7.83 4.63 19.00
C ASP A 462 -8.31 5.49 17.82
N ALA A 463 -9.52 6.06 17.94
CA ALA A 463 -10.10 6.97 16.96
C ALA A 463 -9.38 8.32 16.95
N TYR A 464 -9.16 8.89 15.77
CA TYR A 464 -8.74 10.30 15.66
C TYR A 464 -9.14 10.92 14.32
N VAL A 465 -9.23 12.25 14.30
CA VAL A 465 -9.15 13.05 13.07
C VAL A 465 -7.82 13.78 13.08
N GLU A 466 -7.13 13.83 11.94
CA GLU A 466 -5.85 14.53 11.77
C GLU A 466 -5.93 15.48 10.57
N LEU A 467 -5.29 16.65 10.70
CA LEU A 467 -5.22 17.66 9.65
C LEU A 467 -3.79 18.21 9.60
N SER A 468 -3.15 18.15 8.44
CA SER A 468 -1.85 18.78 8.18
C SER A 468 -1.99 20.02 7.31
N ASP A 469 -0.98 20.87 7.34
CA ASP A 469 -0.84 22.03 6.45
C ASP A 469 -0.46 21.69 5.00
N VAL A 470 -0.29 20.41 4.68
CA VAL A 470 -0.15 19.91 3.31
C VAL A 470 -1.52 19.82 2.64
N THR A 471 -1.81 20.69 1.66
CA THR A 471 -3.08 20.75 0.93
C THR A 471 -2.85 20.79 -0.59
N GLY A 472 -3.92 20.96 -1.38
CA GLY A 472 -3.82 21.19 -2.83
C GLY A 472 -3.50 22.64 -3.23
N ASP A 473 -3.34 23.54 -2.25
CA ASP A 473 -3.05 24.96 -2.45
C ASP A 473 -1.92 25.42 -1.52
N SER A 474 -1.15 26.43 -1.93
CA SER A 474 -0.02 26.95 -1.13
C SER A 474 -0.28 28.38 -0.67
N MET A 475 0.27 28.72 0.49
CA MET A 475 0.18 30.04 1.13
C MET A 475 -1.27 30.50 1.40
N LYS A 476 -2.18 29.54 1.61
CA LYS A 476 -3.55 29.80 2.06
C LYS A 476 -3.67 29.60 3.57
N ALA A 477 -4.62 30.27 4.20
CA ALA A 477 -4.93 30.05 5.61
C ALA A 477 -5.70 28.73 5.78
N LEU A 478 -5.13 27.80 6.55
CA LEU A 478 -5.77 26.58 7.02
C LEU A 478 -6.12 26.71 8.50
N TRP A 479 -7.41 26.57 8.82
CA TRP A 479 -7.93 26.73 10.17
C TRP A 479 -8.11 25.40 10.88
N TYR A 480 -7.82 25.40 12.17
CA TYR A 480 -7.99 24.30 13.09
C TYR A 480 -8.99 24.72 14.17
N ALA A 481 -10.11 24.01 14.23
CA ALA A 481 -11.18 24.26 15.18
C ALA A 481 -11.72 22.92 15.71
N SER A 482 -12.96 22.87 16.18
CA SER A 482 -13.51 21.73 16.90
C SER A 482 -13.92 20.58 15.96
N VAL A 483 -13.79 19.35 16.44
CA VAL A 483 -14.32 18.14 15.76
C VAL A 483 -15.33 17.45 16.65
N LYS A 484 -16.41 16.96 16.05
CA LYS A 484 -17.56 16.37 16.74
C LYS A 484 -17.88 14.98 16.18
N TRP A 485 -18.12 14.03 17.08
CA TRP A 485 -18.62 12.69 16.80
C TRP A 485 -20.05 12.59 17.33
N THR A 486 -21.02 12.48 16.43
CA THR A 486 -22.45 12.32 16.79
C THR A 486 -22.87 10.88 16.51
N PRO A 487 -23.40 10.12 17.49
CA PRO A 487 -23.91 8.78 17.24
C PRO A 487 -24.90 8.78 16.08
N ALA A 488 -24.67 7.89 15.14
CA ALA A 488 -25.48 7.73 13.94
C ALA A 488 -26.40 6.53 14.16
N ALA A 489 -27.71 6.71 13.99
CA ALA A 489 -28.63 5.57 14.01
C ALA A 489 -28.32 4.61 12.85
N ASP A 490 -28.33 3.31 13.14
CA ASP A 490 -28.25 2.26 12.11
C ASP A 490 -29.42 2.45 11.13
N ARG A 491 -29.15 2.35 9.83
CA ARG A 491 -30.23 2.28 8.83
C ARG A 491 -30.97 0.96 9.08
N LYS A 492 -32.22 1.06 9.52
CA LYS A 492 -33.15 -0.07 9.65
C LYS A 492 -33.46 -0.69 8.30
#